data_AF-W4K2H0-F1
#
_entry.id   AF-W4K2H0-F1
#
_cell.length_a   1.000
_cell.length_b   1.000
_cell.length_c   1.000
_cell.angle_alpha   90.00
_cell.angle_beta   90.00
_cell.angle_gamma   90.00
#
_symmetry.space_group_name_H-M   'P 1'
#
loop_
_entity.id
_entity.type
_entity.pdbx_description
1 polymer ?
#
loop_
_entity_poly.entity_id
_entity_poly.type
_entity_poly.pdbx_seq_one_letter_code
_entity_poly.pdbx_strand_id
1 'polypeptide(L)'
;EFQLAASMVIIQPTTSKVVVVHDTQTRQWFLPRGRKDRGESIEQCALREAYEEVREENTGMPDEQAYVGTLLDVHEAVRLMSQDEALITTVAYNLWVETRRRQDREQHATQ
;
A
#
# COMPACT_ATOMS: atom_id res chain seq x y z
N GLU A 1 24.80 8.88 -4.41
CA GLU A 1 23.86 9.12 -5.53
C GLU A 1 22.49 9.40 -4.91
N PHE A 2 21.73 10.37 -5.43
CA PHE A 2 20.38 10.65 -4.93
C PHE A 2 19.39 9.70 -5.59
N GLN A 3 18.52 9.08 -4.79
CA GLN A 3 17.51 8.12 -5.27
C GLN A 3 16.12 8.58 -4.83
N LEU A 4 15.14 8.45 -5.74
CA LEU A 4 13.73 8.66 -5.45
C LEU A 4 13.02 7.31 -5.39
N ALA A 5 12.00 7.24 -4.54
CA ALA A 5 11.10 6.11 -4.41
C ALA A 5 9.66 6.60 -4.28
N ALA A 6 8.70 5.75 -4.61
CA ALA A 6 7.29 6.00 -4.41
C ALA A 6 6.65 4.83 -3.65
N SER A 7 5.56 5.09 -2.93
CA SER A 7 4.80 4.11 -2.14
C SER A 7 3.30 4.34 -2.30
N MET A 8 2.48 3.32 -2.06
CA MET A 8 1.02 3.39 -2.22
C MET A 8 0.27 2.70 -1.08
N VAL A 9 -0.77 3.36 -0.57
CA VAL A 9 -1.79 2.72 0.29
C VAL A 9 -2.91 2.20 -0.60
N ILE A 10 -3.08 0.88 -0.68
CA ILE A 10 -4.17 0.23 -1.41
C ILE A 10 -5.20 -0.28 -0.41
N ILE A 11 -6.46 0.14 -0.57
CA ILE A 11 -7.58 -0.25 0.29
C ILE A 11 -8.59 -1.06 -0.52
N GLN A 12 -8.85 -2.31 -0.10
CA GLN A 12 -9.84 -3.17 -0.72
C GLN A 12 -11.25 -2.79 -0.20
N PRO A 13 -12.16 -2.23 -1.04
CA PRO A 13 -13.37 -1.62 -0.52
C PRO A 13 -14.40 -2.58 0.09
N THR A 14 -14.37 -3.86 -0.31
CA THR A 14 -15.31 -4.90 0.13
C THR A 14 -14.98 -5.45 1.50
N THR A 15 -13.70 -5.49 1.88
CA THR A 15 -13.23 -6.03 3.14
C THR A 15 -12.69 -4.95 4.08
N SER A 16 -12.52 -3.73 3.58
CA SER A 16 -11.86 -2.62 4.28
C SER A 16 -10.44 -2.95 4.71
N LYS A 17 -9.78 -3.90 4.04
CA LYS A 17 -8.40 -4.30 4.31
C LYS A 17 -7.42 -3.49 3.48
N VAL A 18 -6.20 -3.37 3.99
CA VAL A 18 -5.08 -2.73 3.31
C VAL A 18 -4.11 -3.78 2.76
N VAL A 19 -3.53 -3.52 1.60
CA VAL A 19 -2.43 -4.32 1.06
C VAL A 19 -1.13 -3.89 1.74
N VAL A 20 -0.38 -4.86 2.22
CA VAL A 20 0.94 -4.67 2.84
C VAL A 20 1.92 -5.70 2.29
N VAL A 21 3.20 -5.38 2.34
CA VAL A 21 4.29 -6.29 2.00
C VAL A 21 4.97 -6.75 3.29
N HIS A 22 5.15 -8.06 3.42
CA HIS A 22 5.96 -8.66 4.47
C HIS A 22 7.25 -9.20 3.87
N ASP A 23 8.38 -8.64 4.27
CA ASP A 23 9.68 -9.24 4.01
C ASP A 23 9.89 -10.38 5.01
N THR A 24 9.80 -11.62 4.51
CA THR A 24 9.93 -12.83 5.35
C THR A 24 11.35 -13.06 5.87
N GLN A 25 12.37 -12.45 5.25
CA GLN A 25 13.76 -12.54 5.68
C GLN A 25 14.04 -11.58 6.85
N THR A 26 13.63 -10.30 6.71
CA THR A 26 13.87 -9.29 7.75
C THR A 26 12.73 -9.17 8.77
N ARG A 27 11.59 -9.79 8.50
CA ARG A 27 10.33 -9.71 9.27
C ARG A 27 9.75 -8.30 9.35
N GLN A 28 10.04 -7.47 8.35
CA GLN A 28 9.54 -6.11 8.26
C GLN A 28 8.24 -6.06 7.48
N TRP A 29 7.38 -5.12 7.88
CA TRP A 29 6.09 -4.85 7.24
C TRP A 29 6.07 -3.41 6.74
N PHE A 30 5.72 -3.22 5.47
CA PHE A 30 5.71 -1.91 4.82
C PHE A 30 4.63 -1.83 3.73
N LEU A 31 4.34 -0.61 3.27
CA LEU A 31 3.47 -0.38 2.12
C LEU A 31 4.21 -0.72 0.82
N PRO A 32 3.52 -1.22 -0.22
CA PRO A 32 4.13 -1.43 -1.52
C PRO A 32 4.85 -0.17 -2.01
N ARG A 33 6.15 -0.30 -2.30
CA ARG A 33 7.05 0.82 -2.57
C ARG A 33 8.25 0.36 -3.39
N GLY A 34 8.82 1.25 -4.18
CA GLY A 34 10.10 0.95 -4.82
C GLY A 34 10.72 2.12 -5.55
N ARG A 35 11.74 1.83 -6.34
CA ARG A 35 12.68 2.84 -6.85
C ARG A 35 12.15 3.45 -8.13
N LYS A 36 12.20 4.77 -8.22
CA LYS A 36 11.76 5.47 -9.43
C LYS A 36 12.80 5.33 -10.54
N ASP A 37 12.36 4.93 -11.73
CA ASP A 37 13.23 4.85 -12.90
C ASP A 37 13.47 6.21 -13.56
N ARG A 38 14.55 6.33 -14.34
CA ARG A 38 14.84 7.58 -15.07
C ARG A 38 13.78 7.82 -16.15
N GLY A 39 13.21 9.03 -16.16
CA GLY A 39 12.15 9.41 -17.10
C GLY A 39 10.73 9.05 -16.66
N GLU A 40 10.57 8.27 -15.57
CA GLU A 40 9.27 7.88 -15.01
C GLU A 40 8.69 8.97 -14.09
N SER A 41 7.36 9.17 -14.07
CA SER A 41 6.69 10.03 -13.07
C SER A 41 6.60 9.33 -11.70
N ILE A 42 6.29 10.08 -10.64
CA ILE A 42 6.12 9.49 -9.29
C ILE A 42 4.89 8.57 -9.25
N GLU A 43 3.82 8.95 -9.94
CA GLU A 43 2.57 8.21 -10.04
C GLU A 43 2.77 6.90 -10.82
N GLN A 44 3.52 6.96 -11.93
CA GLN A 44 3.87 5.76 -12.72
C GLN A 44 4.70 4.78 -11.89
N CYS A 45 5.71 5.28 -11.17
CA CYS A 45 6.50 4.48 -10.24
C CYS A 45 5.64 3.82 -9.17
N ALA A 46 4.78 4.60 -8.48
CA ALA A 46 3.92 4.05 -7.43
C ALA A 46 3.01 2.93 -7.96
N LEU A 47 2.44 3.09 -9.16
CA LEU A 47 1.57 2.08 -9.77
C LEU A 47 2.34 0.83 -10.20
N ARG A 48 3.52 0.99 -10.82
CA ARG A 48 4.37 -0.13 -11.24
C ARG A 48 4.84 -0.93 -10.02
N GLU A 49 5.44 -0.26 -9.05
CA GLU A 49 5.97 -0.89 -7.84
C GLU A 49 4.87 -1.59 -7.04
N ALA A 50 3.70 -0.96 -6.90
CA ALA A 50 2.58 -1.59 -6.20
C ALA A 50 1.99 -2.80 -6.95
N TYR A 51 2.20 -2.89 -8.27
CA TYR A 51 1.85 -4.09 -9.03
C TYR A 51 2.90 -5.19 -8.88
N GLU A 52 4.19 -4.82 -8.95
CA GLU A 52 5.34 -5.73 -8.87
C GLU A 52 5.48 -6.35 -7.46
N GLU A 53 5.41 -5.56 -6.40
CA GLU A 53 5.61 -6.06 -5.02
C GLU A 53 4.43 -6.86 -4.46
N VAL A 54 3.25 -6.74 -5.08
CA VAL A 54 2.02 -7.42 -4.62
C VAL A 54 1.77 -8.71 -5.41
N ARG A 55 2.53 -8.98 -6.49
CA ARG A 55 2.18 -10.03 -7.45
C ARG A 55 3.38 -10.84 -7.97
N GLU A 56 3.16 -12.16 -7.96
CA GLU A 56 3.97 -13.25 -8.53
C GLU A 56 5.20 -13.69 -7.71
N GLU A 57 5.36 -15.00 -7.53
CA GLU A 57 6.61 -15.60 -7.07
C GLU A 57 7.66 -15.48 -8.19
N ASN A 58 8.91 -15.16 -7.87
CA ASN A 58 10.03 -14.97 -8.80
C ASN A 58 10.00 -13.67 -9.65
N THR A 59 9.24 -12.66 -9.23
CA THR A 59 9.37 -11.27 -9.72
C THR A 59 10.18 -10.44 -8.71
N GLY A 60 10.49 -9.19 -9.07
CA GLY A 60 11.32 -8.31 -8.24
C GLY A 60 12.81 -8.59 -8.36
N MET A 61 13.59 -7.76 -7.70
CA MET A 61 15.05 -7.85 -7.65
C MET A 61 15.50 -9.04 -6.77
N PRO A 62 16.77 -9.49 -6.88
CA PRO A 62 17.27 -10.60 -6.08
C PRO A 62 17.13 -10.42 -4.56
N ASP A 63 17.14 -9.17 -4.08
CA ASP A 63 16.92 -8.80 -2.68
C ASP A 63 15.44 -8.71 -2.28
N GLU A 64 14.52 -8.79 -3.24
CA GLU A 64 13.06 -8.65 -3.04
C GLU A 64 12.34 -10.00 -3.08
N GLN A 65 13.06 -11.10 -3.33
CA GLN A 65 12.49 -12.45 -3.43
C GLN A 65 11.78 -12.94 -2.15
N ALA A 66 12.06 -12.30 -1.01
CA ALA A 66 11.45 -12.63 0.28
C ALA A 66 10.14 -11.88 0.56
N TYR A 67 9.70 -11.00 -0.35
CA TYR A 67 8.55 -10.13 -0.16
C TYR A 67 7.24 -10.87 -0.47
N VAL A 68 6.28 -10.75 0.44
CA VAL A 68 4.96 -11.39 0.29
C VAL A 68 3.86 -10.36 0.51
N GLY A 69 3.09 -10.08 -0.54
CA GLY A 69 1.90 -9.24 -0.49
C GLY A 69 0.76 -9.90 0.30
N THR A 70 0.20 -9.19 1.27
CA THR A 70 -0.88 -9.69 2.16
C THR A 70 -1.97 -8.62 2.36
N LEU A 71 -3.22 -9.05 2.51
CA LEU A 71 -4.34 -8.20 2.91
C LEU A 71 -4.56 -8.27 4.42
N LEU A 72 -4.38 -7.16 5.13
CA LEU A 72 -4.57 -7.05 6.57
C LEU A 72 -5.68 -6.09 6.96
N ASP A 73 -6.27 -6.31 8.14
CA ASP A 73 -7.06 -5.27 8.80
C ASP A 73 -6.18 -4.04 9.06
N VAL A 74 -6.73 -2.83 8.93
CA VAL A 74 -5.93 -1.60 9.09
C VAL A 74 -5.27 -1.49 10.46
N HIS A 75 -5.95 -1.92 11.53
CA HIS A 75 -5.38 -1.85 12.88
C HIS A 75 -4.26 -2.88 13.06
N GLU A 76 -4.36 -4.01 12.37
CA GLU A 76 -3.28 -5.00 12.35
C GLU A 76 -2.08 -4.48 11.56
N ALA A 77 -2.28 -3.94 10.36
CA ALA A 77 -1.22 -3.34 9.55
C ALA A 77 -0.46 -2.24 10.31
N VAL A 78 -1.19 -1.29 10.90
CA VAL A 78 -0.61 -0.16 11.67
C VAL A 78 0.21 -0.64 12.88
N ARG A 79 -0.13 -1.78 13.50
CA ARG A 79 0.66 -2.34 14.60
C ARG A 79 1.96 -3.00 14.15
N LEU A 80 2.00 -3.52 12.93
CA LEU A 80 3.15 -4.26 12.40
C LEU A 80 4.18 -3.35 11.71
N MET A 81 3.73 -2.20 11.20
CA MET A 81 4.54 -1.24 10.45
C MET A 81 5.43 -0.35 11.35
N SER A 82 6.42 0.29 10.72
CA SER A 82 7.16 1.40 11.32
C SER A 82 6.22 2.59 11.61
N GLN A 83 6.69 3.54 12.44
CA GLN A 83 5.88 4.70 12.83
C GLN A 83 5.43 5.56 11.63
N ASP A 84 6.30 5.76 10.64
CA ASP A 84 6.01 6.60 9.47
C ASP A 84 4.98 5.93 8.55
N GLU A 85 5.17 4.64 8.26
CA GLU A 85 4.25 3.82 7.46
C GLU A 85 2.87 3.72 8.13
N ALA A 86 2.86 3.52 9.46
CA ALA A 86 1.66 3.51 10.28
C ALA A 86 0.89 4.84 10.22
N LEU A 87 1.59 5.98 10.28
CA LEU A 87 1.00 7.31 10.19
C LEU A 87 0.34 7.53 8.82
N ILE A 88 1.08 7.26 7.73
CA ILE A 88 0.59 7.42 6.36
C ILE A 88 -0.63 6.53 6.12
N THR A 89 -0.56 5.26 6.53
CA THR A 89 -1.66 4.29 6.41
C THR A 89 -2.90 4.76 7.18
N THR A 90 -2.71 5.28 8.39
CA THR A 90 -3.83 5.79 9.22
C THR A 90 -4.51 6.99 8.57
N VAL A 91 -3.74 7.96 8.07
CA VAL A 91 -4.29 9.15 7.41
C VAL A 91 -5.07 8.76 6.16
N ALA A 92 -4.48 7.95 5.28
CA ALA A 92 -5.10 7.50 4.04
C ALA A 92 -6.40 6.73 4.31
N TYR A 93 -6.37 5.80 5.26
CA TYR A 93 -7.54 4.99 5.61
C TYR A 93 -8.69 5.84 6.18
N ASN A 94 -8.39 6.81 7.06
CA ASN A 94 -9.41 7.70 7.61
C ASN A 94 -10.08 8.57 6.53
N LEU A 95 -9.30 9.08 5.57
CA LEU A 95 -9.84 9.82 4.42
C LEU A 95 -10.73 8.94 3.55
N TRP A 96 -10.34 7.68 3.34
CA TRP A 96 -11.14 6.71 2.61
C TRP A 96 -12.45 6.39 3.32
N VAL A 97 -12.43 6.16 4.64
CA VAL A 97 -13.65 5.93 5.45
C VAL A 97 -14.62 7.10 5.32
N GLU A 98 -14.12 8.34 5.43
CA GLU A 98 -14.97 9.52 5.27
C GLU A 98 -15.52 9.66 3.85
N THR A 99 -14.72 9.32 2.84
CA THR A 99 -15.18 9.28 1.44
C THR A 99 -16.33 8.28 1.26
N ARG A 100 -16.20 7.06 1.81
CA ARG A 100 -17.25 6.03 1.77
C ARG A 100 -18.53 6.50 2.45
N ARG A 101 -18.42 7.09 3.65
CA ARG A 101 -19.59 7.65 4.37
C ARG A 101 -20.32 8.72 3.58
N ARG A 102 -19.62 9.55 2.81
CA ARG A 102 -20.24 10.56 1.93
C ARG A 102 -21.00 9.91 0.78
N GLN A 103 -20.37 8.95 0.10
CA GLN A 103 -21.01 8.21 -0.99
C GLN A 103 -22.28 7.48 -0.52
N ASP A 104 -22.24 6.84 0.65
CA ASP A 104 -23.40 6.15 1.20
C ASP A 104 -24.55 7.12 1.52
N ARG A 105 -24.26 8.33 2.04
CA ARG A 105 -25.28 9.37 2.29
C ARG A 105 -25.91 9.88 1.00
N GLU A 106 -25.11 10.11 -0.03
CA GLU A 106 -25.58 10.58 -1.34
C GLU A 106 -26.49 9.54 -2.02
N GLN A 107 -26.13 8.26 -1.93
CA GLN A 107 -26.94 7.16 -2.48
C GLN A 107 -28.31 7.05 -1.79
N HIS A 108 -28.37 7.17 -0.46
CA HIS A 108 -29.65 7.16 0.28
C HIS A 108 -30.48 8.44 0.09
N ALA A 109 -29.85 9.59 -0.22
CA ALA A 109 -30.57 10.83 -0.49
C ALA A 109 -31.22 10.87 -1.89
N THR A 110 -30.84 9.94 -2.78
CA THR A 110 -31.31 9.87 -4.18
C THR A 110 -32.35 8.76 -4.40
N GLN A 111 -32.68 7.97 -3.36
CA GLN A 111 -33.73 6.94 -3.36
C GLN A 111 -35.00 7.45 -2.69
#